data_AF-A0A958G4D8-F1
#
_entry.id   AF-A0A958G4D8-F1
#
_cell.length_a   1.000
_cell.length_b   1.000
_cell.length_c   1.000
_cell.angle_alpha   90.00
_cell.angle_beta   90.00
_cell.angle_gamma   90.00
#
_symmetry.space_group_name_H-M   'P 1'
#
loop_
_entity.id
_entity.type
_entity.pdbx_description
1 polymer ?
#
loop_
_entity_poly.entity_id
_entity_poly.type
_entity_poly.pdbx_seq_one_letter_code
_entity_poly.pdbx_strand_id
1 'polypeptide(L)'
;RRTAYEAKKEVEAILSYSILKAPFDGVVTAKFADEGDLANPGQTIVEVENLRQLKITAKVPETEVGSLTTGMPVLIQVSASAAGAPLKGTIDQIVPSADPLSRQFDIKVLIKEPGQLLKPGMFARVSIAGKADRTLLIPREAVFLRGQLEGIYVVDDQNIARLRWIRSGSIFGNRVEVLSGLNPGETIVTAGMANLLDGQPVEVQP
;
A
#
# COMPACT_ATOMS: atom_id res chain seq x y z
N ARG A 1 22.95 60.99 -5.36
CA ARG A 1 22.32 59.99 -6.27
C ARG A 1 22.24 58.58 -5.64
N ARG A 2 23.29 58.10 -4.95
CA ARG A 2 23.31 56.79 -4.27
C ARG A 2 22.37 56.72 -3.04
N THR A 3 22.39 57.73 -2.18
CA THR A 3 21.55 57.84 -0.98
C THR A 3 20.05 57.88 -1.26
N ALA A 4 19.63 58.58 -2.31
CA ALA A 4 18.23 58.58 -2.75
C ALA A 4 17.77 57.21 -3.29
N TYR A 5 18.70 56.41 -3.84
CA TYR A 5 18.43 55.07 -4.33
C TYR A 5 18.28 54.06 -3.19
N GLU A 6 19.11 54.19 -2.14
CA GLU A 6 19.04 53.39 -0.93
C GLU A 6 17.76 53.68 -0.13
N ALA A 7 17.41 54.96 0.06
CA ALA A 7 16.16 55.36 0.73
C ALA A 7 14.91 54.87 -0.01
N LYS A 8 14.92 54.89 -1.35
CA LYS A 8 13.82 54.33 -2.15
C LYS A 8 13.67 52.83 -1.93
N LYS A 9 14.78 52.10 -1.89
CA LYS A 9 14.81 50.65 -1.68
C LYS A 9 14.31 50.25 -0.30
N GLU A 10 14.61 51.07 0.71
CA GLU A 10 14.15 50.89 2.09
C GLU A 10 12.64 51.11 2.21
N VAL A 11 12.11 52.17 1.59
CA VAL A 11 10.66 52.43 1.55
C VAL A 11 9.91 51.36 0.75
N GLU A 12 10.45 50.89 -0.37
CA GLU A 12 9.87 49.77 -1.14
C GLU A 12 9.87 48.47 -0.34
N ALA A 13 10.91 48.20 0.46
CA ALA A 13 10.96 47.05 1.35
C ALA A 13 9.89 47.14 2.46
N ILE A 14 9.71 48.32 3.07
CA ILE A 14 8.67 48.55 4.08
C ILE A 14 7.26 48.34 3.48
N LEU A 15 7.03 48.85 2.27
CA LEU A 15 5.75 48.67 1.57
C LEU A 15 5.52 47.21 1.17
N SER A 16 6.59 46.45 0.87
CA SER A 16 6.47 45.03 0.55
C SER A 16 6.00 44.17 1.74
N TYR A 17 6.29 44.58 2.98
CA TYR A 17 5.75 43.92 4.18
C TYR A 17 4.25 44.19 4.37
N SER A 18 3.68 45.21 3.72
CA SER A 18 2.25 45.51 3.79
C SER A 18 1.41 44.61 2.86
N ILE A 19 2.02 43.94 1.88
CA ILE A 19 1.32 43.11 0.88
C ILE A 19 1.77 41.66 1.02
N LEU A 20 1.02 40.88 1.78
CA LEU A 20 1.21 39.44 1.88
C LEU A 20 0.69 38.76 0.60
N LYS A 21 1.60 38.11 -0.14
CA LYS A 21 1.26 37.30 -1.32
C LYS A 21 1.44 35.82 -1.02
N ALA A 22 0.53 35.01 -1.52
CA ALA A 22 0.67 33.56 -1.46
C ALA A 22 1.92 33.13 -2.27
N PRO A 23 2.80 32.28 -1.71
CA PRO A 23 3.99 31.82 -2.43
C PRO A 23 3.68 30.78 -3.51
N PHE A 24 2.46 30.24 -3.57
CA PHE A 24 2.01 29.25 -4.55
C PHE A 24 0.49 29.31 -4.75
N ASP A 25 0.03 28.69 -5.84
CA ASP A 25 -1.39 28.47 -6.11
C ASP A 25 -1.98 27.45 -5.12
N GLY A 26 -3.01 27.86 -4.37
CA GLY A 26 -3.68 26.99 -3.41
C GLY A 26 -5.07 27.48 -3.03
N VAL A 27 -5.68 26.79 -2.07
CA VAL A 27 -6.98 27.16 -1.49
C VAL A 27 -6.75 27.63 -0.07
N VAL A 28 -7.35 28.77 0.29
CA VAL A 28 -7.34 29.27 1.67
C VAL A 28 -8.18 28.32 2.54
N THR A 29 -7.55 27.67 3.51
CA THR A 29 -8.23 26.75 4.43
C THR A 29 -8.63 27.42 5.73
N ALA A 30 -7.88 28.43 6.17
CA ALA A 30 -8.20 29.24 7.33
C ALA A 30 -7.75 30.69 7.15
N LYS A 31 -8.52 31.61 7.73
CA LYS A 31 -8.20 33.03 7.83
C LYS A 31 -8.27 33.39 9.31
N PHE A 32 -7.21 34.02 9.83
CA PHE A 32 -7.00 34.27 11.26
C PHE A 32 -6.90 35.76 11.62
N ALA A 33 -6.92 36.65 10.63
CA ALA A 33 -6.92 38.09 10.85
C ALA A 33 -7.89 38.76 9.88
N ASP A 34 -8.69 39.70 10.40
CA ASP A 34 -9.64 40.49 9.65
C ASP A 34 -9.18 41.93 9.49
N GLU A 35 -9.93 42.69 8.69
CA GLU A 35 -9.65 44.10 8.48
C GLU A 35 -9.81 44.88 9.79
N GLY A 36 -8.77 45.62 10.18
CA GLY A 36 -8.71 46.32 11.46
C GLY A 36 -7.89 45.60 12.54
N ASP A 37 -7.52 44.34 12.33
CA ASP A 37 -6.66 43.63 13.27
C ASP A 37 -5.19 44.08 13.17
N LEU A 38 -4.53 44.12 14.32
CA LEU A 38 -3.08 44.34 14.40
C LEU A 38 -2.34 43.06 14.03
N ALA A 39 -1.59 43.08 12.93
CA ALA A 39 -0.73 41.98 12.52
C ALA A 39 0.63 42.06 13.23
N ASN A 40 0.85 41.17 14.20
CA ASN A 40 2.12 41.09 14.91
C ASN A 40 3.11 40.12 14.22
N PRO A 41 4.43 40.33 14.32
CA PRO A 41 5.41 39.37 13.83
C PRO A 41 5.21 37.97 14.44
N GLY A 42 5.17 36.95 13.59
CA GLY A 42 4.91 35.56 14.00
C GLY A 42 3.43 35.19 14.10
N GLN A 43 2.52 36.14 13.94
CA GLN A 43 1.08 35.87 13.86
C GLN A 43 0.73 35.27 12.50
N THR A 44 0.05 34.13 12.51
CA THR A 44 -0.48 33.52 11.29
C THR A 44 -1.70 34.32 10.83
N ILE A 45 -1.73 34.73 9.57
CA ILE A 45 -2.81 35.55 9.00
C ILE A 45 -3.74 34.70 8.14
N VAL A 46 -3.18 33.84 7.29
CA VAL A 46 -3.91 32.96 6.37
C VAL A 46 -3.17 31.64 6.24
N GLU A 47 -3.92 30.54 6.19
CA GLU A 47 -3.42 29.22 5.84
C GLU A 47 -3.87 28.87 4.41
N VAL A 48 -2.94 28.41 3.59
CA VAL A 48 -3.17 28.08 2.18
C VAL A 48 -2.65 26.68 1.90
N GLU A 49 -3.51 25.81 1.37
CA GLU A 49 -3.16 24.44 1.01
C GLU A 49 -3.09 24.24 -0.51
N ASN A 50 -2.11 23.48 -0.96
CA ASN A 50 -1.98 23.09 -2.38
C ASN A 50 -2.73 21.79 -2.64
N LEU A 51 -3.86 21.88 -3.36
CA LEU A 51 -4.69 20.71 -3.72
C LEU A 51 -4.25 20.00 -5.01
N ARG A 52 -3.25 20.53 -5.75
CA ARG A 52 -2.80 19.92 -7.02
C ARG A 52 -1.96 18.66 -6.81
N GLN A 53 -1.23 18.59 -5.69
CA GLN A 53 -0.36 17.46 -5.37
C GLN A 53 -0.69 16.94 -3.99
N LEU A 54 -1.54 15.91 -3.94
CA LEU A 54 -1.82 15.22 -2.69
C LEU A 54 -0.82 14.09 -2.48
N LYS A 55 -0.32 13.99 -1.24
CA LYS A 55 0.49 12.87 -0.78
C LYS A 55 -0.27 12.13 0.31
N ILE A 56 -0.18 10.81 0.28
CA ILE A 56 -0.67 9.95 1.36
C ILE A 56 0.52 9.53 2.20
N THR A 57 0.42 9.72 3.50
CA THR A 57 1.34 9.11 4.47
C THR A 57 0.72 7.81 4.96
N ALA A 58 1.37 6.68 4.68
CA ALA A 58 0.96 5.38 5.18
C ALA A 58 2.02 4.82 6.13
N LYS A 59 1.56 4.11 7.17
CA LYS A 59 2.44 3.48 8.16
C LYS A 59 2.66 2.02 7.79
N VAL A 60 3.92 1.60 7.79
CA VAL A 60 4.35 0.25 7.41
C VAL A 60 5.17 -0.37 8.55
N PRO A 61 4.92 -1.61 8.96
CA PRO A 61 5.75 -2.31 9.93
C PRO A 61 7.20 -2.49 9.47
N GLU A 62 8.13 -2.54 10.42
CA GLU A 62 9.56 -2.82 10.16
C GLU A 62 9.81 -4.11 9.36
N THR A 63 9.00 -5.14 9.57
CA THR A 63 9.13 -6.43 8.87
C THR A 63 8.87 -6.33 7.37
N GLU A 64 8.06 -5.35 6.94
CA GLU A 64 7.59 -5.19 5.56
C GLU A 64 8.39 -4.11 4.82
N VAL A 65 8.90 -3.09 5.54
CA VAL A 65 9.55 -1.92 4.93
C VAL A 65 10.77 -2.28 4.08
N GLY A 66 11.50 -3.34 4.44
CA GLY A 66 12.68 -3.80 3.71
C GLY A 66 12.37 -4.33 2.30
N SER A 67 11.12 -4.71 2.03
CA SER A 67 10.66 -5.13 0.71
C SER A 67 10.25 -3.97 -0.20
N LEU A 68 10.10 -2.76 0.37
CA LEU A 68 9.60 -1.59 -0.33
C LEU A 68 10.73 -0.81 -1.00
N THR A 69 10.44 -0.28 -2.18
CA THR A 69 11.35 0.58 -2.93
C THR A 69 10.61 1.80 -3.48
N THR A 70 11.30 2.94 -3.54
CA THR A 70 10.77 4.14 -4.19
C THR A 70 10.44 3.84 -5.65
N GLY A 71 9.30 4.35 -6.12
CA GLY A 71 8.78 4.09 -7.47
C GLY A 71 7.83 2.89 -7.57
N MET A 72 7.70 2.07 -6.52
CA MET A 72 6.75 0.95 -6.54
C MET A 72 5.31 1.43 -6.75
N PRO A 73 4.55 0.76 -7.63
CA PRO A 73 3.14 1.06 -7.84
C PRO A 73 2.32 0.59 -6.62
N VAL A 74 1.34 1.41 -6.24
CA VAL A 74 0.42 1.08 -5.15
C VAL A 74 -1.03 1.38 -5.58
N LEU A 75 -1.96 0.62 -5.00
CA LEU A 75 -3.38 0.87 -5.13
C LEU A 75 -3.89 1.61 -3.89
N ILE A 76 -4.71 2.62 -4.10
CA ILE A 76 -5.23 3.48 -3.05
C ILE A 76 -6.75 3.36 -3.05
N GLN A 77 -7.32 3.08 -1.88
CA GLN A 77 -8.76 3.11 -1.65
C GLN A 77 -9.06 4.17 -0.59
N VAL A 78 -10.02 5.05 -0.87
CA VAL A 78 -10.41 6.12 0.06
C VAL A 78 -11.82 5.83 0.56
N SER A 79 -12.02 5.85 1.88
CA SER A 79 -13.24 5.36 2.54
C SER A 79 -14.52 6.04 2.04
N ALA A 80 -14.42 7.34 1.72
CA ALA A 80 -15.54 8.14 1.24
C ALA A 80 -15.99 7.77 -0.19
N SER A 81 -15.16 7.06 -0.96
CA SER A 81 -15.46 6.62 -2.33
C SER A 81 -15.70 5.11 -2.41
N ALA A 82 -16.38 4.50 -1.43
CA ALA A 82 -16.66 3.06 -1.42
C ALA A 82 -17.32 2.50 -2.71
N ALA A 83 -17.80 3.36 -3.62
CA ALA A 83 -18.32 3.01 -4.95
C ALA A 83 -17.36 3.29 -6.14
N GLY A 84 -16.14 3.79 -5.90
CA GLY A 84 -15.17 4.19 -6.92
C GLY A 84 -14.06 3.17 -7.15
N ALA A 85 -13.53 3.14 -8.37
CA ALA A 85 -12.35 2.34 -8.71
C ALA A 85 -11.13 2.75 -7.87
N PRO A 86 -10.23 1.81 -7.50
CA PRO A 86 -9.02 2.15 -6.75
C PRO A 86 -8.14 3.10 -7.56
N LEU A 87 -7.61 4.12 -6.87
CA LEU A 87 -6.68 5.08 -7.45
C LEU A 87 -5.29 4.46 -7.53
N LYS A 88 -4.51 4.90 -8.52
CA LYS A 88 -3.12 4.45 -8.68
C LYS A 88 -2.18 5.51 -8.12
N GLY A 89 -1.21 5.04 -7.33
CA GLY A 89 -0.15 5.87 -6.80
C GLY A 89 1.21 5.23 -6.97
N THR A 90 2.24 5.96 -6.60
CA THR A 90 3.62 5.46 -6.53
C THR A 90 4.26 5.89 -5.23
N ILE A 91 5.09 5.01 -4.65
CA ILE A 91 5.90 5.38 -3.48
C ILE A 91 6.89 6.47 -3.91
N ASP A 92 6.78 7.65 -3.33
CA ASP A 92 7.63 8.82 -3.57
C ASP A 92 8.81 8.85 -2.60
N GLN A 93 8.56 8.49 -1.34
CA GLN A 93 9.57 8.51 -0.30
C GLN A 93 9.30 7.45 0.76
N ILE A 94 10.36 6.81 1.25
CA ILE A 94 10.34 5.99 2.46
C ILE A 94 11.13 6.76 3.51
N VAL A 95 10.49 7.10 4.64
CA VAL A 95 11.18 7.78 5.73
C VAL A 95 12.12 6.78 6.39
N PRO A 96 13.42 7.07 6.53
CA PRO A 96 14.41 6.10 7.01
C PRO A 96 14.34 5.83 8.52
N SER A 97 13.51 6.56 9.25
CA SER A 97 13.37 6.45 10.69
C SER A 97 11.99 5.91 11.05
N ALA A 98 11.96 4.87 11.88
CA ALA A 98 10.73 4.39 12.48
C ALA A 98 10.27 5.32 13.60
N ASP A 99 8.95 5.41 13.76
CA ASP A 99 8.36 5.92 14.99
C ASP A 99 8.70 4.95 16.14
N PRO A 100 9.37 5.41 17.22
CA PRO A 100 9.88 4.53 18.28
C PRO A 100 8.78 3.92 19.15
N LEU A 101 7.57 4.49 19.17
CA LEU A 101 6.44 3.98 19.95
C LEU A 101 5.72 2.87 19.20
N SER A 102 5.48 3.07 17.90
CA SER A 102 4.71 2.14 17.06
C SER A 102 5.58 1.14 16.29
N ARG A 103 6.90 1.38 16.19
CA ARG A 103 7.85 0.63 15.35
C ARG A 103 7.40 0.56 13.88
N GLN A 104 6.78 1.63 13.41
CA GLN A 104 6.29 1.77 12.05
C GLN A 104 7.08 2.84 11.32
N PHE A 105 7.34 2.58 10.04
CA PHE A 105 7.96 3.51 9.11
C PHE A 105 6.87 4.24 8.33
N ASP A 106 7.08 5.54 8.11
CA ASP A 106 6.20 6.32 7.26
C ASP A 106 6.66 6.21 5.80
N ILE A 107 5.74 5.83 4.91
CA ILE A 107 5.92 5.93 3.47
C ILE A 107 5.04 7.05 2.93
N LYS A 108 5.57 7.84 2.01
CA LYS A 108 4.84 8.87 1.27
C LYS A 108 4.52 8.34 -0.11
N VAL A 109 3.24 8.31 -0.44
CA VAL A 109 2.71 7.89 -1.72
C VAL A 109 2.22 9.12 -2.47
N LEU A 110 2.72 9.30 -3.69
CA LEU A 110 2.21 10.31 -4.61
C LEU A 110 1.02 9.73 -5.38
N ILE A 111 -0.09 10.47 -5.37
CA ILE A 111 -1.29 10.10 -6.13
C ILE A 111 -1.15 10.67 -7.55
N LYS A 112 -1.30 9.81 -8.57
CA LYS A 112 -1.40 10.29 -9.94
C LYS A 112 -2.85 10.74 -10.16
N GLU A 113 -3.02 12.01 -10.52
CA GLU A 113 -4.33 12.61 -10.81
C GLU A 113 -5.36 12.43 -9.67
N PRO A 114 -5.19 13.13 -8.53
CA PRO A 114 -6.09 12.99 -7.38
C PRO A 114 -7.56 13.37 -7.66
N GLY A 115 -7.83 14.04 -8.80
CA GLY A 115 -9.15 14.57 -9.13
C GLY A 115 -9.63 15.59 -8.10
N GLN A 116 -10.91 15.95 -8.15
CA GLN A 116 -11.55 16.80 -7.13
C GLN A 116 -12.16 16.00 -5.97
N LEU A 117 -12.13 14.67 -6.04
CA LEU A 117 -12.76 13.80 -5.03
C LEU A 117 -11.95 13.68 -3.74
N LEU A 118 -10.63 13.89 -3.80
CA LEU A 118 -9.75 13.73 -2.66
C LEU A 118 -9.56 15.04 -1.92
N LYS A 119 -9.76 15.01 -0.60
CA LYS A 119 -9.50 16.13 0.29
C LYS A 119 -8.43 15.75 1.30
N PRO A 120 -7.55 16.70 1.69
CA PRO A 120 -6.68 16.54 2.85
C PRO A 120 -7.47 16.11 4.10
N GLY A 121 -6.85 15.28 4.94
CA GLY A 121 -7.46 14.73 6.15
C GLY A 121 -8.34 13.48 5.94
N MET A 122 -8.60 13.07 4.70
CA MET A 122 -9.33 11.81 4.44
C MET A 122 -8.49 10.57 4.81
N PHE A 123 -9.17 9.53 5.30
CA PHE A 123 -8.56 8.22 5.51
C PHE A 123 -8.42 7.47 4.19
N ALA A 124 -7.22 6.95 3.92
CA ALA A 124 -6.92 6.14 2.75
C ALA A 124 -6.24 4.83 3.17
N ARG A 125 -6.60 3.75 2.49
CA ARG A 125 -5.94 2.45 2.54
C ARG A 125 -5.02 2.32 1.34
N VAL A 126 -3.74 2.04 1.61
CA VAL A 126 -2.74 1.77 0.59
C VAL A 126 -2.51 0.26 0.53
N SER A 127 -2.73 -0.32 -0.64
CA SER A 127 -2.41 -1.71 -0.95
C SER A 127 -1.18 -1.75 -1.82
N ILE A 128 -0.12 -2.35 -1.28
CA ILE A 128 1.14 -2.57 -1.99
C ILE A 128 1.13 -4.04 -2.40
N ALA A 129 1.34 -4.30 -3.69
CA ALA A 129 1.53 -5.68 -4.13
C ALA A 129 2.87 -6.16 -3.56
N GLY A 130 2.82 -7.10 -2.62
CA GLY A 130 4.02 -7.80 -2.17
C GLY A 130 4.68 -8.53 -3.33
N LYS A 131 5.97 -8.89 -3.17
CA LYS A 131 6.54 -9.92 -4.04
C LYS A 131 5.61 -11.12 -3.96
N ALA A 132 5.12 -11.58 -5.11
CA ALA A 132 4.54 -12.90 -5.19
C ALA A 132 5.69 -13.86 -4.88
N ASP A 133 5.79 -14.29 -3.62
CA ASP A 133 6.57 -15.46 -3.31
C ASP A 133 6.03 -16.55 -4.23
N ARG A 134 6.93 -17.19 -4.98
CA ARG A 134 6.57 -18.29 -5.86
C ARG A 134 6.09 -19.42 -4.99
N THR A 135 4.80 -19.40 -4.71
CA THR A 135 4.15 -20.33 -3.81
C THR A 135 3.35 -21.34 -4.61
N LEU A 136 3.33 -22.58 -4.14
CA LEU A 136 2.61 -23.65 -4.81
C LEU A 136 1.14 -23.57 -4.42
N LEU A 137 0.27 -23.30 -5.41
CA LEU A 137 -1.17 -23.24 -5.21
C LEU A 137 -1.83 -24.48 -5.80
N ILE A 138 -2.45 -25.28 -4.94
CA ILE A 138 -3.23 -26.45 -5.35
C ILE A 138 -4.73 -26.21 -5.13
N PRO A 139 -5.62 -26.89 -5.88
CA PRO A 139 -7.06 -26.87 -5.61
C PRO A 139 -7.34 -27.29 -4.17
N ARG A 140 -8.21 -26.54 -3.47
CA ARG A 140 -8.57 -26.85 -2.09
C ARG A 140 -9.17 -28.25 -1.95
N GLU A 141 -9.93 -28.68 -2.95
CA GLU A 141 -10.54 -30.01 -3.02
C GLU A 141 -9.52 -31.14 -3.05
N ALA A 142 -8.25 -30.91 -3.39
CA ALA A 142 -7.18 -31.92 -3.40
C ALA A 142 -6.56 -32.20 -2.02
N VAL A 143 -6.89 -31.39 -1.00
CA VAL A 143 -6.38 -31.54 0.36
C VAL A 143 -7.40 -32.25 1.24
N PHE A 144 -6.98 -33.31 1.92
CA PHE A 144 -7.78 -33.98 2.92
C PHE A 144 -7.19 -33.82 4.32
N LEU A 145 -8.05 -33.92 5.33
CA LEU A 145 -7.66 -33.89 6.73
C LEU A 145 -7.80 -35.29 7.33
N ARG A 146 -6.77 -35.76 8.02
CA ARG A 146 -6.83 -36.96 8.89
C ARG A 146 -6.41 -36.56 10.29
N GLY A 147 -7.39 -36.37 11.16
CA GLY A 147 -7.17 -35.80 12.49
C GLY A 147 -6.72 -34.34 12.37
N GLN A 148 -5.48 -34.05 12.80
CA GLN A 148 -4.87 -32.71 12.73
C GLN A 148 -3.85 -32.56 11.58
N LEU A 149 -3.69 -33.59 10.75
CA LEU A 149 -2.72 -33.59 9.65
C LEU A 149 -3.42 -33.34 8.31
N GLU A 150 -2.81 -32.49 7.49
CA GLU A 150 -3.22 -32.20 6.12
C GLU A 150 -2.41 -33.03 5.14
N GLY A 151 -3.10 -33.76 4.27
CA GLY A 151 -2.49 -34.65 3.30
C GLY A 151 -3.02 -34.44 1.89
N ILE A 152 -2.22 -34.87 0.92
CA ILE A 152 -2.55 -34.97 -0.50
C ILE A 152 -2.16 -36.35 -1.01
N TYR A 153 -2.67 -36.71 -2.19
CA TYR A 153 -2.18 -37.84 -2.96
C TYR A 153 -1.42 -37.35 -4.18
N VAL A 154 -0.14 -37.75 -4.28
CA VAL A 154 0.74 -37.48 -5.42
C VAL A 154 0.81 -38.74 -6.28
N VAL A 155 0.69 -38.60 -7.59
CA VAL A 155 0.80 -39.71 -8.54
C VAL A 155 2.26 -39.82 -8.98
N ASP A 156 2.87 -40.99 -8.78
CA ASP A 156 4.23 -41.27 -9.26
C ASP A 156 4.27 -41.67 -10.75
N ASP A 157 5.47 -41.83 -11.30
CA ASP A 157 5.68 -42.18 -12.71
C ASP A 157 5.10 -43.55 -13.10
N GLN A 158 4.70 -44.37 -12.12
CA GLN A 158 4.07 -45.67 -12.31
C GLN A 158 2.53 -45.59 -12.21
N ASN A 159 1.96 -44.39 -12.17
CA ASN A 159 0.55 -44.13 -11.94
C ASN A 159 0.04 -44.68 -10.59
N ILE A 160 0.87 -44.65 -9.56
CA ILE A 160 0.50 -45.07 -8.21
C ILE A 160 0.27 -43.83 -7.34
N ALA A 161 -0.87 -43.77 -6.66
CA ALA A 161 -1.16 -42.72 -5.69
C ALA A 161 -0.38 -42.95 -4.40
N ARG A 162 0.44 -41.96 -4.02
CA ARG A 162 1.23 -41.93 -2.80
C ARG A 162 0.71 -40.87 -1.85
N LEU A 163 0.44 -41.26 -0.62
CA LEU A 163 0.04 -40.31 0.41
C LEU A 163 1.23 -39.43 0.79
N ARG A 164 1.01 -38.12 0.81
CA ARG A 164 2.02 -37.16 1.26
C ARG A 164 1.41 -36.14 2.21
N TRP A 165 2.02 -36.01 3.38
CA TRP A 165 1.68 -34.96 4.33
C TRP A 165 2.26 -33.64 3.86
N ILE A 166 1.45 -32.60 3.93
CA ILE A 166 1.84 -31.24 3.55
C ILE A 166 1.63 -30.29 4.71
N ARG A 167 2.26 -29.13 4.60
CA ARG A 167 1.92 -27.97 5.41
C ARG A 167 1.25 -26.95 4.50
N SER A 168 -0.03 -26.68 4.71
CA SER A 168 -0.70 -25.60 3.98
C SER A 168 -0.42 -24.23 4.60
N GLY A 169 -0.62 -23.19 3.80
CA GLY A 169 -0.49 -21.79 4.16
C GLY A 169 -1.80 -21.03 3.94
N SER A 170 -1.71 -19.87 3.29
CA SER A 170 -2.87 -19.02 3.04
C SER A 170 -3.84 -19.62 2.02
N ILE A 171 -5.14 -19.33 2.17
CA ILE A 171 -6.18 -19.73 1.21
C ILE A 171 -6.46 -18.56 0.26
N PHE A 172 -6.37 -18.83 -1.04
CA PHE A 172 -6.60 -17.87 -2.12
C PHE A 172 -7.79 -18.32 -2.98
N GLY A 173 -9.00 -17.95 -2.58
CA GLY A 173 -10.23 -18.37 -3.28
C GLY A 173 -10.45 -19.89 -3.18
N ASN A 174 -10.48 -20.61 -4.30
CA ASN A 174 -10.59 -22.08 -4.34
C ASN A 174 -9.21 -22.80 -4.34
N ARG A 175 -8.13 -22.06 -4.08
CA ARG A 175 -6.77 -22.62 -4.03
C ARG A 175 -6.20 -22.46 -2.63
N VAL A 176 -5.32 -23.38 -2.26
CA VAL A 176 -4.58 -23.34 -1.01
C VAL A 176 -3.09 -23.36 -1.30
N GLU A 177 -2.38 -22.54 -0.55
CA GLU A 177 -0.92 -22.48 -0.56
C GLU A 177 -0.30 -23.71 0.10
N VAL A 178 0.73 -24.27 -0.51
CA VAL A 178 1.53 -25.36 0.04
C VAL A 178 2.91 -24.83 0.42
N LEU A 179 3.19 -24.78 1.73
CA LEU A 179 4.46 -24.31 2.29
C LEU A 179 5.54 -25.38 2.26
N SER A 180 5.16 -26.67 2.38
CA SER A 180 6.08 -27.79 2.30
C SER A 180 5.37 -29.10 1.95
N GLY A 181 6.13 -30.07 1.42
CA GLY A 181 5.65 -31.41 1.12
C GLY A 181 5.14 -31.60 -0.31
N LEU A 182 5.32 -30.64 -1.22
CA LEU A 182 5.00 -30.79 -2.63
C LEU A 182 6.04 -30.04 -3.46
N ASN A 183 6.46 -30.63 -4.58
CA ASN A 183 7.36 -29.99 -5.53
C ASN A 183 6.58 -29.48 -6.75
N PRO A 184 7.06 -28.40 -7.40
CA PRO A 184 6.46 -27.93 -8.64
C PRO A 184 6.50 -29.01 -9.73
N GLY A 185 5.39 -29.20 -10.44
CA GLY A 185 5.28 -30.15 -11.57
C GLY A 185 4.82 -31.56 -11.19
N GLU A 186 4.63 -31.86 -9.91
CA GLU A 186 4.05 -33.14 -9.48
C GLU A 186 2.55 -33.20 -9.76
N THR A 187 2.06 -34.37 -10.19
CA THR A 187 0.65 -34.63 -10.46
C THR A 187 -0.05 -35.01 -9.15
N ILE A 188 -1.18 -34.37 -8.85
CA ILE A 188 -1.97 -34.62 -7.64
C ILE A 188 -3.38 -35.07 -7.98
N VAL A 189 -3.99 -35.82 -7.06
CA VAL A 189 -5.39 -36.25 -7.19
C VAL A 189 -6.32 -35.15 -6.69
N THR A 190 -7.28 -34.73 -7.51
CA THR A 190 -8.26 -33.69 -7.18
C THR A 190 -9.67 -34.22 -6.87
N ALA A 191 -9.97 -35.46 -7.26
CA ALA A 191 -11.29 -36.08 -7.07
C ALA A 191 -11.17 -37.55 -6.63
N GLY A 192 -12.21 -38.07 -5.97
CA GLY A 192 -12.29 -39.50 -5.62
C GLY A 192 -11.41 -39.97 -4.45
N MET A 193 -10.81 -39.05 -3.69
CA MET A 193 -9.84 -39.39 -2.62
C MET A 193 -10.44 -40.10 -1.39
N ALA A 194 -11.76 -40.01 -1.18
CA ALA A 194 -12.41 -40.56 0.01
C ALA A 194 -12.17 -42.07 0.21
N ASN A 195 -12.01 -42.80 -0.90
CA ASN A 195 -11.77 -44.25 -0.90
C ASN A 195 -10.36 -44.63 -1.36
N LEU A 196 -9.48 -43.65 -1.61
CA LEU A 196 -8.14 -43.89 -2.14
C LEU A 196 -7.20 -44.30 -1.01
N LEU A 197 -6.48 -45.40 -1.18
CA LEU A 197 -5.44 -45.86 -0.26
C LEU A 197 -4.04 -45.54 -0.78
N ASP A 198 -3.07 -45.46 0.14
CA ASP A 198 -1.67 -45.31 -0.23
C ASP A 198 -1.18 -46.55 -0.99
N GLY A 199 -0.51 -46.33 -2.13
CA GLY A 199 -0.02 -47.40 -3.00
C GLY A 199 -1.06 -47.93 -3.99
N GLN A 200 -2.22 -47.29 -4.13
CA GLN A 200 -3.26 -47.72 -5.06
C GLN A 200 -2.97 -47.21 -6.49
N PRO A 201 -3.09 -48.06 -7.53
CA PRO A 201 -2.98 -47.61 -8.92
C PRO A 201 -4.16 -46.69 -9.27
N VAL A 202 -3.87 -45.64 -10.02
CA VAL A 202 -4.84 -44.65 -10.48
C VAL A 202 -4.73 -44.45 -11.98
N GLU A 203 -5.81 -44.01 -12.61
CA GLU A 203 -5.81 -43.60 -14.01
C GLU A 203 -5.77 -42.07 -14.07
N VAL A 204 -4.73 -41.50 -14.68
CA VAL A 204 -4.60 -40.05 -14.83
C VAL A 204 -5.52 -39.60 -15.96
N GLN A 205 -6.55 -38.84 -15.63
CA GLN A 205 -7.37 -38.13 -16.62
C GLN A 205 -6.81 -36.71 -16.80
N PRO A 206 -6.54 -36.27 -18.05
CA PRO A 206 -6.04 -34.93 -18.35
C PRO A 206 -7.08 -33.83 -18.11
#